data_AF-A0A401LCG6-F1
#
_entry.id   AF-A0A401LCG6-F1
#
_cell.length_a   1.000
_cell.length_b   1.000
_cell.length_c   1.000
_cell.angle_alpha   90.00
_cell.angle_beta   90.00
_cell.angle_gamma   90.00
#
_symmetry.space_group_name_H-M   'P 1'
#
loop_
_entity.id
_entity.type
_entity.pdbx_description
1 polymer ?
#
loop_
_entity_poly.entity_id
_entity_poly.type
_entity_poly.pdbx_seq_one_letter_code
_entity_poly.pdbx_strand_id
1 'polypeptide(L)'
;MDNIRKSQYGKTSPELCHPQEDVTLRLCCKRSQKPRFQCLILGDGPTPEWYEAEELISLGACTTPNISEQHSDAGACSLSLILEENAPDKYFLSPKACEGILNRAERRGKHLPPLLQAALEEQSRKTDI
;
A
#
# COMPACT_ATOMS: atom_id res chain seq x y z
N MET A 1 49.16 -9.69 -5.30
CA MET A 1 49.27 -8.66 -4.24
C MET A 1 48.02 -7.83 -4.30
N ASP A 2 47.16 -8.06 -3.31
CA ASP A 2 45.82 -7.52 -3.14
C ASP A 2 45.82 -6.06 -2.67
N ASN A 3 44.78 -5.31 -3.03
CA ASN A 3 44.11 -4.33 -2.14
C ASN A 3 42.91 -3.72 -2.90
N ILE A 4 41.68 -4.23 -2.77
CA ILE A 4 40.71 -3.96 -1.69
C ILE A 4 40.30 -2.48 -1.59
N ARG A 5 39.19 -2.19 -2.27
CA ARG A 5 38.08 -1.25 -1.98
C ARG A 5 38.09 -0.59 -0.60
N LYS A 6 38.01 0.75 -0.56
CA LYS A 6 37.31 1.46 0.52
C LYS A 6 36.34 2.50 -0.05
N SER A 7 35.06 2.08 -0.02
CA SER A 7 33.87 2.90 -0.21
C SER A 7 33.87 4.07 0.78
N GLN A 8 33.63 5.27 0.28
CA GLN A 8 33.33 6.43 1.11
C GLN A 8 31.97 6.20 1.76
N TYR A 9 31.93 6.06 3.08
CA TYR A 9 30.69 6.16 3.84
C TYR A 9 30.68 7.54 4.50
N GLY A 10 29.95 8.46 3.88
CA GLY A 10 29.50 9.69 4.53
C GLY A 10 28.58 9.29 5.68
N LYS A 11 28.94 9.71 6.88
CA LYS A 11 28.07 9.63 8.05
C LYS A 11 26.95 10.64 7.86
N THR A 12 25.74 10.17 7.58
CA THR A 12 24.53 10.98 7.79
C THR A 12 23.96 10.56 9.13
N SER A 13 24.19 11.38 10.15
CA SER A 13 23.51 11.24 11.44
C SER A 13 21.99 11.27 11.21
N PRO A 14 21.18 10.35 11.77
CA PRO A 14 19.75 10.59 11.82
C PRO A 14 19.49 11.65 12.89
N GLU A 15 19.10 12.85 12.46
CA GLU A 15 18.37 13.75 13.36
C GLU A 15 17.05 13.08 13.73
N LEU A 16 16.76 12.98 15.03
CA LEU A 16 15.42 12.72 15.52
C LEU A 16 14.56 13.93 15.15
N CYS A 17 13.79 13.81 14.07
CA CYS A 17 12.66 14.70 13.87
C CYS A 17 11.62 14.32 14.94
N HIS A 18 11.54 15.10 16.03
CA HIS A 18 10.43 14.99 16.96
C HIS A 18 9.14 15.34 16.20
N PRO A 19 8.18 14.40 16.07
CA PRO A 19 6.87 14.75 15.56
C PRO A 19 6.24 15.69 16.60
N GLN A 20 5.93 16.93 16.22
CA GLN A 20 5.07 17.77 17.03
C GLN A 20 3.63 17.30 16.79
N GLU A 21 3.20 16.35 17.61
CA GLU A 21 1.83 15.86 17.66
C GLU A 21 0.99 16.88 18.42
N ASP A 22 0.59 17.96 17.73
CA ASP A 22 -0.36 18.90 18.33
C ASP A 22 -1.73 18.21 18.43
N VAL A 23 -1.99 17.63 19.59
CA VAL A 23 -3.26 17.03 19.96
C VAL A 23 -3.99 18.02 20.85
N THR A 24 -5.24 18.35 20.53
CA THR A 24 -6.06 19.24 21.36
C THR A 24 -6.98 18.40 22.25
N LEU A 25 -6.88 18.61 23.56
CA LEU A 25 -7.78 17.99 24.54
C LEU A 25 -8.96 18.91 24.87
N ARG A 26 -10.18 18.37 24.81
CA ARG A 26 -11.36 19.04 25.35
C ARG A 26 -11.58 18.63 26.80
N LEU A 27 -11.17 19.52 27.72
CA LEU A 27 -11.28 19.30 29.16
C LEU A 27 -12.72 19.43 29.67
N CYS A 28 -13.04 18.69 30.72
CA CYS A 28 -14.32 18.81 31.41
C CYS A 28 -14.28 20.00 32.39
N CYS A 29 -14.93 21.13 32.06
CA CYS A 29 -14.87 22.35 32.87
C CYS A 29 -15.99 22.46 33.93
N LYS A 30 -16.95 21.53 33.95
CA LYS A 30 -18.10 21.54 34.88
C LYS A 30 -18.14 20.28 35.73
N ARG A 31 -18.34 20.41 37.05
CA ARG A 31 -18.45 19.28 37.99
C ARG A 31 -19.58 18.28 37.68
N SER A 32 -20.60 18.68 36.92
CA SER A 32 -21.70 17.81 36.50
C SER A 32 -21.41 17.02 35.21
N GLN A 33 -20.35 17.37 34.47
CA GLN A 33 -19.96 16.63 33.27
C GLN A 33 -19.23 15.36 33.69
N LYS A 34 -19.71 14.20 33.22
CA LYS A 34 -19.03 12.92 33.45
C LYS A 34 -17.88 12.79 32.45
N PRO A 35 -16.62 12.64 32.90
CA PRO A 35 -15.49 12.51 32.00
C PRO A 35 -15.56 11.20 31.23
N ARG A 36 -15.09 11.21 29.99
CA ARG A 36 -15.06 10.00 29.15
C ARG A 36 -13.79 9.18 29.40
N PHE A 37 -12.68 9.86 29.65
CA PHE A 37 -11.40 9.25 30.02
C PHE A 37 -10.55 10.24 30.83
N GLN A 38 -9.55 9.71 31.53
CA GLN A 38 -8.51 10.51 32.19
C GLN A 38 -7.21 10.37 31.41
N CYS A 39 -6.46 11.46 31.28
CA CYS A 39 -5.19 11.49 30.56
C CYS A 39 -4.14 12.23 31.38
N LEU A 40 -2.90 11.73 31.32
CA LEU A 40 -1.74 12.36 31.92
C LEU A 40 -1.01 13.13 30.82
N ILE A 41 -0.87 14.44 30.98
CA ILE A 41 -0.14 15.26 30.01
C ILE A 41 1.26 15.50 30.53
N LEU A 42 2.22 14.98 29.78
CA LEU A 42 3.64 15.17 30.02
C LEU A 42 4.10 16.37 29.18
N GLY A 43 3.84 17.58 29.68
CA GLY A 43 4.47 18.78 29.12
C GLY A 43 5.95 18.86 29.52
N ASP A 44 6.69 19.82 28.98
CA ASP A 44 8.12 20.06 29.29
C ASP A 44 8.39 20.51 30.76
N GLY A 45 7.36 20.54 31.60
CA GLY A 45 7.47 20.83 33.04
C GLY A 45 7.91 19.61 33.86
N PRO A 46 8.44 19.81 35.08
CA PRO A 46 9.01 18.72 35.88
C PRO A 46 7.96 17.75 36.47
N THR A 47 6.66 18.09 36.42
CA THR A 47 5.61 17.29 37.05
C THR A 47 4.48 17.00 36.05
N PRO A 48 4.20 15.72 35.74
CA PRO A 48 3.05 15.32 34.94
C PRO A 48 1.73 15.66 35.65
N GLU A 49 0.76 16.25 34.95
CA GLU A 49 -0.55 16.60 35.51
C GLU A 49 -1.67 15.74 34.91
N TRP A 50 -2.58 15.26 35.77
CA TRP A 50 -3.73 14.45 35.39
C TRP A 50 -4.93 15.33 35.05
N TYR A 51 -5.56 15.03 33.92
CA TYR A 51 -6.73 15.76 33.43
C TYR A 51 -7.87 14.83 33.09
N GLU A 52 -9.09 15.29 33.40
CA GLU A 52 -10.33 14.63 33.00
C GLU A 52 -10.82 15.23 31.67
N ALA A 53 -10.84 14.40 30.63
CA ALA A 53 -11.13 14.83 29.27
C ALA A 53 -12.44 14.22 28.75
N GLU A 54 -13.12 15.01 27.94
CA GLU A 54 -14.30 14.56 27.21
C GLU A 54 -13.91 14.05 25.83
N GLU A 55 -12.96 14.71 25.15
CA GLU A 55 -12.61 14.40 23.77
C GLU A 55 -11.14 14.68 23.47
N LEU A 56 -10.51 13.79 22.71
CA LEU A 56 -9.15 13.94 22.19
C LEU A 56 -9.27 14.23 20.69
N ILE A 57 -8.89 15.43 20.27
CA ILE A 57 -8.93 15.83 18.86
C ILE A 57 -7.51 15.70 18.32
N SER A 58 -7.27 14.62 17.57
CA SER A 58 -6.05 14.50 16.76
C SER A 58 -6.17 15.44 15.57
N LEU A 59 -5.24 16.39 15.43
CA LEU A 59 -5.18 17.29 14.27
C LEU A 59 -4.65 16.58 13.00
N GLY A 60 -4.44 15.26 13.05
CA GLY A 60 -4.11 14.44 11.90
C GLY A 60 -2.74 14.75 11.32
N ALA A 61 -1.68 14.29 11.98
CA ALA A 61 -0.35 14.28 11.38
C ALA A 61 -0.23 13.06 10.45
N CYS A 62 -0.05 13.31 9.15
CA CYS A 62 0.32 12.27 8.19
C CYS A 62 1.80 11.92 8.38
N THR A 63 2.07 10.83 9.09
CA THR A 63 3.43 10.33 9.36
C THR A 63 4.05 9.61 8.18
N THR A 64 3.41 9.59 7.02
CA THR A 64 3.99 9.03 5.80
C THR A 64 4.92 10.09 5.19
N PRO A 65 6.25 9.98 5.36
CA PRO A 65 7.15 10.78 4.55
C PRO A 65 6.78 10.58 3.07
N ASN A 66 6.72 11.65 2.30
CA ASN A 66 6.60 11.56 0.85
C ASN A 66 7.93 11.00 0.30
N ILE A 67 8.10 9.68 0.38
CA ILE A 67 9.25 8.95 -0.16
C ILE A 67 9.08 8.69 -1.66
N SER A 68 8.00 9.20 -2.28
CA SER A 68 7.86 9.13 -3.72
C SER A 68 8.69 10.25 -4.34
N GLU A 69 10.00 10.06 -4.34
CA GLU A 69 10.80 10.55 -5.45
C GLU A 69 10.32 9.72 -6.66
N GLN A 70 9.28 10.19 -7.35
CA GLN A 70 8.99 9.69 -8.69
C GLN A 70 10.23 10.02 -9.52
N HIS A 71 11.09 9.04 -9.73
CA HIS A 71 12.11 9.10 -10.78
C HIS A 71 11.38 9.09 -12.13
N SER A 72 10.75 10.20 -12.48
CA SER A 72 10.17 10.44 -13.80
C SER A 72 11.24 10.49 -14.91
N ASP A 73 12.51 10.55 -14.52
CA ASP A 73 13.68 10.49 -15.42
C ASP A 73 14.24 9.06 -15.60
N ALA A 74 13.78 8.08 -14.82
CA ALA A 74 13.99 6.68 -15.18
C ALA A 74 13.00 6.36 -16.30
N GLY A 75 13.47 6.46 -17.56
CA GLY A 75 12.67 6.25 -18.75
C GLY A 75 11.71 5.07 -18.55
N ALA A 76 10.41 5.32 -18.81
CA ALA A 76 9.34 4.37 -18.55
C ALA A 76 9.79 2.94 -18.89
N CYS A 77 9.93 2.09 -17.87
CA CYS A 77 10.33 0.71 -18.07
C CYS A 77 9.30 0.04 -18.98
N SER A 78 9.64 -0.11 -20.26
CA SER A 78 8.73 -0.74 -21.21
C SER A 78 8.59 -2.21 -20.84
N LEU A 79 7.39 -2.62 -20.43
CA LEU A 79 7.08 -4.02 -20.14
C LEU A 79 7.32 -4.93 -21.34
N SER A 80 7.40 -4.37 -22.55
CA SER A 80 7.79 -5.12 -23.75
C SER A 80 9.17 -5.79 -23.64
N LEU A 81 10.09 -5.23 -22.84
CA LEU A 81 11.45 -5.77 -22.69
C LEU A 81 11.49 -7.12 -21.93
N ILE A 82 10.43 -7.45 -21.20
CA ILE A 82 10.35 -8.67 -20.38
C ILE A 82 9.35 -9.70 -20.92
N LEU A 83 8.62 -9.38 -22.00
CA LEU A 83 7.67 -10.31 -22.61
C LEU A 83 8.39 -11.27 -23.54
N GLU A 84 8.16 -12.57 -23.34
CA GLU A 84 8.59 -13.63 -24.24
C GLU A 84 7.54 -13.82 -25.35
N GLU A 85 7.96 -13.74 -26.61
CA GLU A 85 7.05 -13.83 -27.76
C GLU A 85 6.32 -15.18 -27.83
N ASN A 86 7.03 -16.26 -27.51
CA ASN A 86 6.49 -17.62 -27.52
C ASN A 86 6.57 -18.22 -26.12
N ALA A 87 5.49 -18.07 -25.36
CA ALA A 87 5.43 -18.62 -24.00
C ALA A 87 5.42 -20.16 -24.02
N PRO A 88 6.14 -20.84 -23.10
CA PRO A 88 6.09 -22.29 -22.97
C PRO A 88 4.68 -22.83 -22.67
N ASP A 89 4.32 -23.99 -23.22
CA ASP A 89 3.00 -24.63 -23.11
C ASP A 89 2.49 -24.79 -21.66
N LYS A 90 3.40 -24.93 -20.68
CA LYS A 90 3.03 -25.03 -19.26
C LYS A 90 2.28 -23.80 -18.72
N TYR A 91 2.37 -22.67 -19.42
CA TYR A 91 1.66 -21.44 -19.09
C TYR A 91 0.35 -21.28 -19.86
N PHE A 92 0.03 -22.19 -20.79
CA PHE A 92 -1.22 -22.14 -21.54
C PHE A 92 -2.38 -22.64 -20.67
N LEU A 93 -3.56 -22.05 -20.92
CA LEU A 93 -4.77 -22.47 -20.25
C LEU A 93 -5.23 -23.84 -20.79
N SER A 94 -5.65 -24.70 -19.87
CA SER A 94 -6.33 -25.95 -20.24
C SER A 94 -7.72 -25.64 -20.82
N PRO A 95 -8.28 -26.51 -21.68
CA PRO A 95 -9.61 -26.32 -22.25
C PRO A 95 -10.70 -26.06 -21.19
N LYS A 96 -10.66 -26.80 -20.08
CA LYS A 96 -11.56 -26.63 -18.93
C LYS A 96 -11.39 -25.27 -18.24
N ALA A 97 -10.16 -24.75 -18.16
CA ALA A 97 -9.92 -23.43 -17.62
C ALA A 97 -10.54 -22.34 -18.52
N CYS A 98 -10.42 -22.49 -19.84
CA CYS A 98 -11.04 -21.59 -20.81
C CYS A 98 -12.58 -21.59 -20.69
N GLU A 99 -13.19 -22.77 -20.66
CA GLU A 99 -14.63 -22.94 -20.46
C GLU A 99 -15.08 -22.29 -19.12
N GLY A 100 -14.33 -22.52 -18.05
CA GLY A 100 -14.61 -21.92 -16.75
C GLY A 100 -14.54 -20.39 -16.76
N ILE A 101 -13.69 -19.78 -17.59
CA ILE A 101 -13.63 -18.31 -17.76
C ILE A 101 -14.90 -17.82 -18.47
N LEU A 102 -15.31 -18.48 -19.55
CA LEU A 102 -16.52 -18.14 -20.31
C LEU A 102 -17.76 -18.19 -19.40
N ASN A 103 -17.94 -19.29 -18.66
CA ASN A 103 -19.07 -19.47 -17.75
C ASN A 103 -19.09 -18.40 -16.64
N ARG A 104 -17.92 -17.98 -16.13
CA ARG A 104 -17.83 -16.90 -15.14
C ARG A 104 -18.15 -15.53 -15.73
N ALA A 105 -17.78 -15.27 -16.98
CA ALA A 105 -18.08 -14.02 -17.66
C ALA A 105 -19.59 -13.88 -17.88
N GLU A 106 -20.23 -14.95 -18.39
CA GLU A 106 -21.68 -15.04 -18.58
C GLU A 106 -22.44 -14.85 -17.27
N ARG A 107 -22.09 -15.61 -16.23
CA ARG A 107 -22.74 -15.50 -14.91
C ARG A 107 -22.60 -14.11 -14.27
N ARG A 108 -21.54 -13.38 -14.62
CA ARG A 108 -21.30 -12.00 -14.14
C ARG A 108 -21.95 -10.95 -15.04
N GLY A 109 -22.55 -11.34 -16.17
CA GLY A 109 -23.10 -10.42 -17.17
C GLY A 109 -22.03 -9.50 -17.77
N LYS A 110 -20.77 -9.95 -17.84
CA LYS A 110 -19.65 -9.16 -18.37
C LYS A 110 -19.22 -9.71 -19.72
N HIS A 111 -19.09 -8.83 -20.70
CA HIS A 111 -18.52 -9.17 -22.00
C HIS A 111 -17.00 -9.20 -21.94
N LEU A 112 -16.43 -10.25 -22.53
CA LEU A 112 -14.98 -10.35 -22.76
C LEU A 112 -14.62 -9.56 -24.02
N PRO A 113 -13.38 -9.06 -24.13
CA PRO A 113 -12.87 -8.51 -25.38
C PRO A 113 -13.02 -9.54 -26.52
N PRO A 114 -13.44 -9.15 -27.74
CA PRO A 114 -13.76 -10.10 -28.81
C PRO A 114 -12.62 -11.07 -29.16
N LEU A 115 -11.38 -10.57 -29.21
CA LEU A 115 -10.20 -11.40 -29.48
C LEU A 115 -9.98 -12.47 -28.39
N LEU A 116 -10.15 -12.08 -27.13
CA LEU A 116 -9.99 -12.99 -26.00
C LEU A 116 -11.12 -14.02 -25.98
N GLN A 117 -12.35 -13.61 -26.25
CA GLN A 117 -13.50 -14.51 -26.32
C GLN A 117 -13.29 -15.59 -27.39
N ALA A 118 -12.92 -15.19 -28.61
CA ALA A 118 -12.67 -16.14 -29.71
C ALA A 118 -11.58 -17.16 -29.37
N ALA A 119 -10.46 -16.70 -28.80
CA ALA A 119 -9.36 -17.59 -28.42
C ALA A 119 -9.76 -18.60 -27.32
N LEU A 120 -10.57 -18.16 -26.34
CA LEU A 120 -11.06 -19.04 -25.28
C LEU A 120 -12.05 -20.08 -25.81
N GLU A 121 -12.97 -19.69 -26.71
CA GLU A 121 -13.93 -20.59 -27.35
C GLU A 121 -13.26 -21.63 -28.25
N GLU A 122 -12.22 -21.23 -28.99
CA GLU A 122 -11.44 -22.16 -29.82
C GLU A 122 -10.70 -23.18 -28.93
N GLN A 123 -10.01 -22.71 -27.90
CA GLN A 123 -9.24 -23.57 -27.01
C GLN A 123 -10.15 -24.50 -26.17
N SER A 124 -11.36 -24.08 -25.81
CA SER A 124 -12.31 -24.94 -25.08
C SER A 124 -12.87 -26.07 -25.94
N ARG A 125 -12.91 -25.93 -27.27
CA ARG A 125 -13.38 -26.98 -28.19
C ARG A 125 -12.33 -28.07 -28.46
N LYS A 126 -11.07 -27.84 -28.10
CA LYS A 126 -9.96 -28.75 -28.40
C LYS A 126 -9.96 -30.06 -27.59
N THR A 127 -11.00 -30.29 -26.77
CA THR A 127 -11.12 -31.41 -25.82
C THR A 127 -11.72 -32.70 -26.41
N ASP A 128 -12.09 -32.71 -27.69
CA ASP A 128 -12.88 -33.81 -28.30
C ASP A 128 -12.07 -34.82 -29.17
N ILE A 129 -10.77 -35.02 -28.91
CA ILE A 129 -9.96 -36.06 -29.58
C ILE A 129 -9.23 -36.94 -28.57
#